data_AF-A0A934BKW6-F1
#
_entry.id   AF-A0A934BKW6-F1
#
_cell.length_a   1.000
_cell.length_b   1.000
_cell.length_c   1.000
_cell.angle_alpha   90.00
_cell.angle_beta   90.00
_cell.angle_gamma   90.00
#
_symmetry.space_group_name_H-M   'P 1'
#
loop_
_entity.id
_entity.type
_entity.pdbx_description
1 polymer ?
#
loop_
_entity_poly.entity_id
_entity_poly.type
_entity_poly.pdbx_seq_one_letter_code
_entity_poly.pdbx_strand_id
1 'polypeptide(L)' 'MKSFELRYKSGDEWRTFHSGKAIGKNPDVKFNPVTTPIVRLNITEGRGGPTIFEFQLFTPRTP' A
#
# COMPACT_ATOMS: atom_id res chain seq x y z
N MET A 1 0.23 13.24 -4.18
CA MET A 1 -0.60 12.38 -3.29
C MET A 1 -0.46 12.86 -1.86
N LYS A 2 -1.54 12.91 -1.10
CA LYS A 2 -1.55 13.29 0.33
C LYS A 2 -1.80 12.11 1.26
N SER A 3 -2.58 11.12 0.83
CA SER A 3 -2.95 9.97 1.66
C SER A 3 -3.18 8.73 0.79
N PHE A 4 -2.87 7.56 1.34
CA PHE A 4 -3.08 6.27 0.68
C PHE A 4 -3.32 5.15 1.69
N GLU A 5 -3.80 4.03 1.17
CA GLU A 5 -3.95 2.78 1.92
C GLU A 5 -3.42 1.61 1.11
N LEU A 6 -2.85 0.63 1.80
CA LEU A 6 -2.59 -0.68 1.26
C LEU A 6 -3.68 -1.63 1.77
N ARG A 7 -4.32 -2.32 0.84
CA ARG A 7 -5.41 -3.24 1.11
C ARG A 7 -5.14 -4.62 0.52
N TYR A 8 -5.64 -5.66 1.16
CA TYR A 8 -5.65 -7.02 0.64
C TYR A 8 -7.08 -7.51 0.44
N LYS A 9 -7.27 -8.46 -0.49
CA LYS A 9 -8.57 -9.11 -0.67
C LYS A 9 -8.72 -10.26 0.33
N SER A 10 -9.81 -10.26 1.09
CA SER A 10 -10.19 -11.32 2.03
C SER A 10 -11.58 -11.82 1.65
N GLY A 11 -11.65 -12.90 0.89
CA GLY A 11 -12.89 -13.31 0.21
C GLY A 11 -13.30 -12.25 -0.81
N ASP A 12 -14.43 -11.60 -0.58
CA ASP A 12 -14.94 -10.50 -1.42
C ASP A 12 -14.74 -9.11 -0.84
N GLU A 13 -14.17 -9.01 0.36
CA GLU A 13 -13.94 -7.74 1.03
C GLU A 13 -12.50 -7.24 0.82
N TRP A 14 -12.36 -5.93 0.78
CA TRP A 14 -11.06 -5.26 0.87
C TRP A 14 -10.77 -4.89 2.32
N ARG A 15 -9.65 -5.38 2.85
CA ARG A 15 -9.20 -5.07 4.21
C ARG A 15 -7.92 -4.25 4.17
N THR A 16 -7.90 -3.15 4.91
CA THR A 16 -6.73 -2.28 5.02
C THR A 16 -5.72 -2.88 6.00
N PHE A 17 -4.48 -3.04 5.56
CA PHE A 17 -3.38 -3.48 6.41
C PHE A 17 -2.34 -2.39 6.66
N HIS A 18 -2.40 -1.29 5.91
CA HIS A 18 -1.60 -0.10 6.15
C HIS A 18 -2.33 1.15 5.67
N SER A 19 -2.26 2.23 6.45
CA SER A 19 -2.71 3.57 6.06
C SER A 19 -1.54 4.53 6.20
N GLY A 20 -1.23 5.25 5.13
CA GLY A 20 -0.11 6.18 5.09
C GLY A 20 -0.51 7.58 4.65
N LYS A 21 0.27 8.57 5.09
CA LYS A 21 0.15 9.99 4.70
C LYS A 21 1.22 10.37 3.69
N ALA A 22 1.23 11.64 3.30
CA ALA A 22 2.03 12.22 2.24
C ALA A 22 3.45 11.67 2.26
N ILE A 23 3.72 10.87 1.23
CA ILE A 23 4.99 10.22 1.03
C ILE A 23 5.92 11.23 0.34
N GLY A 24 7.16 11.35 0.83
CA GLY A 24 8.23 12.06 0.13
C GLY A 24 8.63 11.37 -1.19
N LYS A 25 9.88 11.50 -1.63
CA LYS A 25 10.28 11.00 -2.95
C LYS A 25 10.12 9.48 -3.12
N ASN A 26 10.35 8.67 -2.08
CA ASN A 26 10.24 7.21 -2.12
C ASN A 26 9.84 6.68 -0.72
N PRO A 27 8.62 6.13 -0.53
CA PRO A 27 8.25 5.47 0.72
C PRO A 27 8.91 4.09 0.79
N ASP A 28 9.59 3.79 1.89
CA ASP A 28 9.70 2.39 2.34
C ASP A 28 8.77 2.23 3.53
N VAL A 29 7.75 1.38 3.39
CA VAL A 29 6.75 1.13 4.42
C VAL A 29 6.93 -0.28 4.94
N LYS A 30 7.10 -0.41 6.26
CA LYS A 30 7.05 -1.70 6.96
C LYS A 30 5.66 -1.90 7.57
N PHE A 31 5.16 -3.12 7.47
CA PHE A 31 3.87 -3.54 8.01
C PHE A 31 3.97 -5.02 8.43
N ASN A 32 3.01 -5.48 9.24
CA ASN A 32 2.94 -6.89 9.62
C ASN A 32 2.71 -7.75 8.37
N PRO A 33 3.44 -8.87 8.19
CA PRO A 33 3.24 -9.75 7.05
C PRO A 33 1.78 -10.13 6.81
N VAL A 34 1.36 -10.11 5.55
CA VAL A 34 0.02 -10.52 5.12
C VAL A 34 0.15 -11.58 4.03
N THR A 35 -0.57 -12.69 4.19
CA THR A 35 -0.70 -13.73 3.15
C THR A 35 -1.94 -13.46 2.32
N THR A 36 -1.77 -13.07 1.06
CA THR A 36 -2.89 -12.77 0.16
C THR A 36 -2.48 -12.95 -1.30
N PRO A 37 -3.40 -13.36 -2.19
CA PRO A 37 -3.14 -13.39 -3.61
C PRO A 37 -3.22 -12.00 -4.27
N ILE A 38 -3.86 -11.01 -3.65
CA ILE A 38 -4.12 -9.71 -4.28
C ILE A 38 -3.91 -8.57 -3.29
N VAL A 39 -3.06 -7.63 -3.69
CA VAL A 39 -2.79 -6.38 -2.98
C VAL A 39 -3.27 -5.20 -3.83
N ARG A 40 -3.77 -4.16 -3.16
CA ARG A 40 -4.22 -2.90 -3.76
C ARG A 40 -3.55 -1.72 -3.08
N LEU A 41 -2.97 -0.83 -3.88
CA LEU A 41 -2.66 0.54 -3.49
C LEU A 41 -3.89 1.42 -3.79
N ASN A 42 -4.50 1.99 -2.74
CA ASN A 42 -5.67 2.86 -2.86
C ASN A 42 -5.28 4.30 -2.49
N ILE A 43 -5.32 5.21 -3.46
CA ILE A 43 -4.99 6.62 -3.25
C ILE A 43 -6.25 7.31 -2.72
N THR A 44 -6.26 7.68 -1.44
CA THR A 44 -7.46 8.24 -0.80
C THR A 44 -7.54 9.77 -0.89
N GLU A 45 -6.41 10.45 -1.01
CA GLU A 45 -6.37 11.90 -1.24
C GLU A 45 -5.17 12.30 -2.13
N GLY A 46 -5.42 13.12 -3.15
CA GLY A 46 -4.38 13.69 -4.02
C GLY A 46 -4.91 14.83 -4.89
N ARG A 47 -4.02 15.75 -5.31
CA ARG A 47 -4.30 16.76 -6.34
C ARG A 47 -3.44 16.44 -7.57
N GLY A 48 -4.05 16.47 -8.75
CA GLY A 48 -3.43 15.93 -9.97
C GLY A 48 -3.36 14.40 -9.91
N GLY A 49 -3.69 13.72 -11.01
CA GLY A 49 -3.62 12.25 -11.06
C GLY A 49 -2.24 11.75 -10.62
N PRO A 50 -2.15 10.77 -9.72
CA PRO A 50 -0.86 10.28 -9.27
C PRO A 50 -0.16 9.52 -10.41
N THR A 51 1.05 9.93 -10.76
CA THR A 51 1.96 9.07 -11.55
C THR A 51 2.61 8.09 -10.59
N ILE A 52 2.29 6.80 -10.73
CA ILE A 52 2.93 5.72 -9.98
C ILE A 52 4.04 5.17 -10.88
N PHE A 53 5.29 5.41 -10.53
CA PHE A 53 6.44 4.89 -11.27
C PHE A 53 6.73 3.43 -10.92
N GLU A 54 6.60 3.08 -9.63
CA GLU A 54 6.94 1.76 -9.14
C GLU A 54 6.09 1.40 -7.91
N PHE A 55 5.78 0.11 -7.77
CA PHE A 55 5.13 -0.46 -6.60
C PHE A 55 5.71 -1.86 -6.35
N GLN A 56 6.48 -2.01 -5.28
CA GLN A 56 7.18 -3.24 -4.93
C GLN A 56 6.65 -3.81 -3.62
N LEU A 57 6.56 -5.14 -3.57
CA LEU A 57 6.28 -5.90 -2.35
C LEU A 57 7.47 -6.82 -2.11
N PHE A 58 7.89 -6.89 -0.85
CA PHE A 58 9.03 -7.70 -0.44
C PHE A 58 8.55 -8.80 0.49
N THR A 59 9.24 -9.95 0.46
CA THR A 59 9.01 -11.01 1.44
C THR A 59 9.33 -10.52 2.84
N PRO A 60 8.68 -11.08 3.89
CA PRO A 60 9.03 -10.77 5.28
C PRO A 60 10.53 -10.97 5.50
N ARG A 61 11.15 -10.07 6.27
CA ARG A 61 12.54 -10.26 6.68
C ARG A 61 12.57 -11.45 7.65
N THR A 62 13.24 -12.54 7.26
CA THR A 62 13.52 -13.66 8.16
C THR A 62 14.38 -13.15 9.33
N PRO A 63 14.09 -13.54 10.58
CA PRO A 63 14.95 -13.23 11.73
C PRO A 63 16.41 -13.64 11.51
#